data_AF-A0A4U7D4F9-F1
#
_entry.id   AF-A0A4U7D4F9-F1
#
_cell.length_a   1.000
_cell.length_b   1.000
_cell.length_c   1.000
_cell.angle_alpha   90.00
_cell.angle_beta   90.00
_cell.angle_gamma   90.00
#
_symmetry.space_group_name_H-M   'P 1'
#
loop_
_entity.id
_entity.type
_entity.pdbx_description
1 polymer ?
#
loop_
_entity_poly.entity_id
_entity_poly.type
_entity_poly.pdbx_seq_one_letter_code
_entity_poly.pdbx_strand_id
1 'polypeptide(L)'
;LSEHRTACEDRTPILVTHTPPFGILDIGKRFGQQHIGSKAVRSFIDDIQPPATVCGHCHQFGGRAEILEYGTVINIASHDGVDDPGRYALITIDASNESIEYEFYDTRHLLGSRLTDLVQVGRNRVEQFSELGIT
;
A
#
# COMPACT_ATOMS: atom_id res chain seq x y z
N LEU A 1 -1.93 -20.46 15.48
CA LEU A 1 -0.75 -20.28 14.60
C LEU A 1 -0.83 -21.38 13.56
N SER A 2 -1.59 -21.10 12.51
CA SER A 2 -2.24 -22.05 11.58
C SER A 2 -1.31 -22.51 10.45
N GLU A 3 -1.65 -23.64 9.83
CA GLU A 3 -0.96 -24.38 8.76
C GLU A 3 -0.39 -23.54 7.60
N HIS A 4 -0.82 -22.29 7.45
CA HIS A 4 -0.37 -21.37 6.40
C HIS A 4 1.08 -20.90 6.56
N ARG A 5 1.59 -20.72 7.79
CA ARG A 5 3.04 -20.47 7.99
C ARG A 5 3.89 -21.66 7.53
N THR A 6 3.34 -22.87 7.62
CA THR A 6 4.03 -24.12 7.23
C THR A 6 4.17 -24.27 5.71
N ALA A 7 3.35 -23.59 4.89
CA ALA A 7 3.51 -23.62 3.43
C ALA A 7 4.70 -22.77 2.93
N CYS A 8 5.27 -21.93 3.80
CA CYS A 8 6.31 -20.96 3.46
C CYS A 8 7.43 -21.02 4.51
N GLU A 9 7.86 -22.21 4.94
CA GLU A 9 8.83 -22.40 6.04
C GLU A 9 10.11 -21.53 5.93
N ASP A 10 10.50 -21.11 4.72
CA ASP A 10 11.64 -20.23 4.43
C ASP A 10 11.27 -18.81 3.92
N ARG A 11 9.98 -18.48 3.84
CA ARG A 11 9.48 -17.25 3.19
C ARG A 11 8.44 -16.51 4.04
N THR A 12 8.52 -15.19 4.01
CA THR A 12 7.50 -14.33 4.61
C THR A 12 6.39 -14.01 3.60
N PRO A 13 5.14 -14.44 3.81
CA PRO A 13 4.05 -14.08 2.92
C PRO A 13 3.66 -12.61 3.09
N ILE A 14 3.54 -11.88 1.98
CA ILE A 14 2.98 -10.52 1.93
C ILE A 14 1.69 -10.57 1.13
N LEU A 15 0.60 -10.07 1.71
CA LEU A 15 -0.66 -9.89 1.00
C LEU A 15 -0.65 -8.53 0.29
N VAL A 16 -0.96 -8.50 -1.01
CA VAL A 16 -1.12 -7.26 -1.78
C VAL A 16 -2.55 -7.17 -2.29
N THR A 17 -3.22 -6.04 -2.03
CA THR A 17 -4.61 -5.81 -2.42
C THR A 17 -4.78 -4.39 -2.96
N HIS A 18 -5.81 -4.17 -3.78
CA HIS A 18 -6.14 -2.81 -4.17
C HIS A 18 -6.81 -2.05 -3.02
N THR A 19 -7.87 -2.62 -2.45
CA THR A 19 -8.69 -2.01 -1.38
C THR A 19 -8.14 -2.33 0.01
N PRO A 20 -8.18 -1.40 0.98
CA PRO A 20 -7.86 -1.72 2.37
C PRO A 20 -8.81 -2.76 2.95
N PRO A 21 -8.43 -3.45 4.03
CA PRO A 21 -9.36 -4.30 4.77
C PRO A 21 -10.48 -3.46 5.37
N PHE A 22 -11.70 -4.00 5.42
CA PHE A 22 -12.79 -3.34 6.11
C PHE A 22 -12.44 -3.06 7.58
N GLY A 23 -12.62 -1.80 8.00
CA GLY A 23 -12.32 -1.32 9.34
C GLY A 23 -10.86 -0.93 9.59
N ILE A 24 -9.98 -1.03 8.60
CA ILE A 24 -8.54 -0.74 8.75
C ILE A 24 -8.09 0.18 7.62
N LEU A 25 -7.70 1.41 7.97
CA LEU A 25 -7.23 2.44 7.02
C LEU A 25 -8.21 2.70 5.84
N ASP A 26 -9.53 2.62 6.11
CA ASP A 26 -10.55 2.52 5.07
C ASP A 26 -11.70 3.53 5.19
N ILE A 27 -11.54 4.62 5.95
CA ILE A 27 -12.57 5.67 6.05
C ILE A 27 -12.50 6.61 4.86
N GLY A 28 -13.48 6.52 3.96
CA GLY A 28 -13.75 7.51 2.92
C GLY A 28 -14.54 8.71 3.46
N LYS A 29 -14.33 9.90 2.88
CA LYS A 29 -15.08 11.14 3.19
C LYS A 29 -16.11 11.56 2.14
N ARG A 30 -16.11 10.91 0.97
CA ARG A 30 -17.04 11.21 -0.11
C ARG A 30 -18.42 10.70 0.35
N PHE A 31 -19.31 11.63 0.73
CA PHE A 31 -20.66 11.38 1.27
C PHE A 31 -20.75 10.95 2.75
N GLY A 32 -19.90 11.51 3.62
CA GLY A 32 -19.87 11.18 5.06
C GLY A 32 -18.71 10.26 5.42
N GLN A 33 -18.48 10.02 6.72
CA GLN A 33 -17.48 9.04 7.17
C GLN A 33 -18.06 7.64 7.03
N GLN A 34 -17.53 6.87 6.08
CA GLN A 34 -17.95 5.49 5.85
C GLN A 34 -16.75 4.60 5.55
N HIS A 35 -16.84 3.35 6.00
CA HIS A 35 -15.90 2.30 5.63
C HIS A 35 -16.08 1.92 4.16
N ILE A 36 -15.02 2.07 3.38
CA ILE A 36 -14.95 1.69 1.96
C ILE A 36 -14.07 0.46 1.72
N GLY A 37 -13.55 -0.15 2.79
CA GLY A 37 -12.67 -1.31 2.72
C GLY A 37 -13.41 -2.60 2.37
N SER A 38 -12.64 -3.61 1.94
CA SER A 38 -13.17 -4.92 1.55
C SER A 38 -13.34 -5.84 2.76
N LYS A 39 -14.56 -6.33 2.97
CA LYS A 39 -14.88 -7.35 3.98
C LYS A 39 -14.24 -8.70 3.66
N ALA A 40 -14.09 -9.02 2.37
CA ALA A 40 -13.43 -10.26 1.94
C ALA A 40 -11.93 -10.22 2.26
N VAL A 41 -11.26 -9.07 2.00
CA VAL A 41 -9.86 -8.88 2.40
C VAL A 41 -9.72 -8.97 3.92
N ARG A 42 -10.65 -8.36 4.67
CA ARG A 42 -10.66 -8.46 6.13
C ARG A 42 -10.77 -9.91 6.61
N SER A 43 -11.74 -10.67 6.10
CA SER A 43 -11.92 -12.09 6.45
C SER A 43 -10.66 -12.91 6.16
N PHE A 44 -10.05 -12.73 4.99
CA PHE A 44 -8.81 -13.43 4.64
C PHE A 44 -7.67 -13.09 5.61
N ILE A 45 -7.53 -11.83 5.99
CA ILE A 45 -6.48 -11.41 6.93
C ILE A 45 -6.75 -12.00 8.33
N ASP A 46 -8.00 -12.01 8.79
CA ASP A 46 -8.36 -12.58 10.09
C ASP A 46 -8.07 -14.10 10.14
N ASP A 47 -8.28 -14.81 9.03
CA ASP A 47 -8.04 -16.27 8.93
C ASP A 47 -6.55 -16.63 8.74
N ILE A 48 -5.86 -15.90 7.86
CA ILE A 48 -4.50 -16.23 7.39
C ILE A 48 -3.42 -15.50 8.19
N GLN A 49 -3.75 -14.35 8.77
CA GLN A 49 -2.84 -13.54 9.58
C GLN A 49 -1.50 -13.26 8.89
N PRO A 50 -1.50 -12.66 7.67
CA PRO A 50 -0.27 -12.32 6.98
C PRO A 50 0.54 -11.29 7.79
N PRO A 51 1.85 -11.49 7.97
CA PRO A 51 2.72 -10.56 8.70
C PRO A 51 2.72 -9.12 8.14
N ALA A 52 2.51 -8.98 6.82
CA ALA A 52 2.32 -7.69 6.18
C ALA A 52 1.24 -7.74 5.10
N THR A 53 0.40 -6.71 5.06
CA THR A 53 -0.58 -6.46 4.01
C THR A 53 -0.34 -5.08 3.40
N VAL A 54 -0.15 -5.00 2.08
CA VAL A 54 -0.02 -3.73 1.36
C VAL A 54 -1.30 -3.45 0.56
N CYS A 55 -1.82 -2.25 0.70
CA CYS A 55 -3.04 -1.80 0.02
C CYS A 55 -2.94 -0.35 -0.51
N GLY A 56 -3.96 0.07 -1.25
CA GLY A 56 -4.11 1.44 -1.75
C GLY A 56 -5.55 1.93 -1.57
N HIS A 57 -6.10 2.57 -2.62
CA HIS A 57 -7.51 2.99 -2.77
C HIS A 57 -8.05 4.04 -1.78
N CYS A 58 -7.79 3.94 -0.48
CA CYS A 58 -8.22 4.95 0.49
C CYS A 58 -7.15 6.04 0.64
N HIS A 59 -7.17 7.04 -0.24
CA HIS A 59 -6.12 8.06 -0.38
C HIS A 59 -5.91 8.92 0.86
N GLN A 60 -6.91 9.02 1.73
CA GLN A 60 -6.82 9.68 3.03
C GLN A 60 -5.84 9.00 3.99
N PHE A 61 -5.68 7.68 3.86
CA PHE A 61 -4.77 6.87 4.67
C PHE A 61 -3.51 6.45 3.91
N GLY A 62 -3.30 7.00 2.71
CA GLY A 62 -2.05 6.78 1.98
C GLY A 62 -0.82 7.27 2.75
N GLY A 63 0.25 6.48 2.74
CA GLY A 63 1.45 6.71 3.55
C GLY A 63 1.24 6.43 5.03
N ARG A 64 0.31 5.55 5.40
CA ARG A 64 0.05 5.17 6.79
C ARG A 64 0.08 3.65 6.95
N ALA A 65 0.34 3.23 8.18
CA ALA A 65 0.27 1.84 8.58
C ALA A 65 -0.54 1.70 9.87
N GLU A 66 -1.17 0.53 10.03
CA GLU A 66 -1.81 0.09 11.25
C GLU A 66 -1.11 -1.19 11.72
N ILE A 67 -0.60 -1.18 12.96
CA ILE A 67 0.06 -2.34 13.58
C ILE A 67 -1.00 -3.12 14.35
N LEU A 68 -1.13 -4.41 14.04
CA LEU A 68 -2.08 -5.33 14.63
C LEU A 68 -1.30 -6.45 15.33
N GLU A 69 -1.99 -7.24 16.16
CA GLU A 69 -1.36 -8.34 16.90
C GLU A 69 -0.65 -9.36 15.98
N TYR A 70 -1.18 -9.57 14.77
CA TYR A 70 -0.70 -10.58 13.83
C TYR A 70 0.17 -10.04 12.69
N GLY A 71 0.29 -8.72 12.54
CA GLY A 71 0.98 -8.11 11.41
C GLY A 71 0.61 -6.66 11.16
N THR A 72 1.15 -6.10 10.07
CA THR A 72 0.99 -4.69 9.74
C THR A 72 0.20 -4.51 8.44
N VAL A 73 -0.80 -3.63 8.45
CA VAL A 73 -1.49 -3.18 7.23
C VAL A 73 -0.90 -1.83 6.81
N ILE A 74 -0.37 -1.74 5.59
CA ILE A 74 0.31 -0.58 5.03
C ILE A 74 -0.52 -0.08 3.84
N ASN A 75 -0.96 1.17 3.88
CA ASN A 75 -1.65 1.81 2.76
C ASN A 75 -0.70 2.80 2.08
N ILE A 76 -0.34 2.54 0.82
CA ILE A 76 0.56 3.37 0.01
C ILE A 76 -0.19 4.15 -1.09
N ALA A 77 -1.48 4.40 -0.90
CA ALA A 77 -2.24 5.23 -1.82
C ALA A 77 -1.57 6.61 -2.00
N SER A 78 -1.39 6.98 -3.27
CA SER A 78 -0.96 8.33 -3.64
C SER A 78 -2.19 9.22 -3.75
N HIS A 79 -2.03 10.51 -3.51
CA HIS A 79 -3.15 11.44 -3.47
C HIS A 79 -3.51 11.84 -4.93
N ASP A 80 -4.78 12.16 -5.23
CA ASP A 80 -5.32 12.21 -6.61
C ASP A 80 -4.87 13.43 -7.44
N GLY A 81 -4.13 14.36 -6.84
CA GLY A 81 -3.71 15.61 -7.47
C GLY A 81 -2.60 15.41 -8.49
N VAL A 82 -2.59 16.29 -9.50
CA VAL A 82 -1.61 16.32 -10.60
C VAL A 82 -0.16 16.44 -10.12
N ASP A 83 0.07 16.98 -8.91
CA ASP A 83 1.39 17.16 -8.29
C ASP A 83 1.58 16.33 -7.00
N ASP A 84 0.61 15.49 -6.65
CA ASP A 84 0.73 14.68 -5.45
C ASP A 84 1.84 13.63 -5.62
N PRO A 85 2.74 13.49 -4.65
CA PRO A 85 3.88 12.60 -4.81
C PRO A 85 3.40 11.15 -4.74
N GLY A 86 4.03 10.31 -5.55
CA GLY A 86 3.85 8.86 -5.47
C GLY A 86 4.35 8.38 -4.11
N ARG A 87 3.54 7.63 -3.38
CA ARG A 87 3.92 7.04 -2.09
C ARG A 87 4.31 5.59 -2.28
N TYR A 88 5.35 5.17 -1.56
CA TYR A 88 5.75 3.78 -1.48
C TYR A 88 6.31 3.49 -0.09
N ALA A 89 6.43 2.20 0.23
CA ALA A 89 7.11 1.74 1.42
C ALA A 89 8.28 0.86 1.03
N LEU A 90 9.42 1.04 1.69
CA LEU A 90 10.47 0.03 1.72
C LEU A 90 10.14 -0.92 2.86
N ILE A 91 10.00 -2.20 2.55
CA ILE A 91 9.72 -3.25 3.53
C ILE A 91 10.98 -4.10 3.63
N THR A 92 11.57 -4.13 4.81
CA THR A 92 12.73 -4.96 5.13
C THR A 92 12.25 -6.17 5.89
N ILE A 93 12.57 -7.35 5.36
CA ILE A 93 12.28 -8.64 5.98
C ILE A 93 13.63 -9.21 6.39
N ASP A 94 13.81 -9.50 7.68
CA ASP A 94 15.06 -10.10 8.13
C ASP A 94 15.26 -11.52 7.56
N ALA A 95 16.52 -11.98 7.53
CA ALA A 95 16.87 -13.29 7.00
C ALA A 95 16.25 -14.45 7.81
N SER A 96 15.83 -14.19 9.05
CA SER A 96 15.14 -15.14 9.93
C SER A 96 13.61 -15.16 9.71
N ASN A 97 13.06 -14.26 8.89
CA ASN A 97 11.63 -14.01 8.74
C ASN A 97 10.91 -13.69 10.09
N GLU A 98 11.64 -13.12 11.06
CA GLU A 98 11.17 -12.85 12.42
C GLU A 98 10.67 -11.41 12.61
N SER A 99 11.25 -10.46 11.87
CA SER A 99 10.87 -9.05 11.89
C SER A 99 10.54 -8.52 10.49
N ILE A 100 9.54 -7.64 10.47
CA ILE A 100 9.18 -6.84 9.30
C ILE A 100 9.25 -5.39 9.71
N GLU A 101 10.22 -4.68 9.14
CA GLU A 101 10.37 -3.25 9.29
C GLU A 101 9.86 -2.55 8.03
N TYR A 102 9.32 -1.35 8.18
CA TYR A 102 8.86 -0.55 7.06
C TYR A 102 9.19 0.92 7.23
N GLU A 103 9.51 1.55 6.11
CA GLU A 103 9.77 2.98 6.04
C GLU A 103 8.96 3.59 4.89
N PHE A 104 8.35 4.74 5.14
CA PHE A 104 7.59 5.46 4.12
C PHE A 104 8.47 6.44 3.37
N TYR A 105 8.30 6.42 2.05
CA TYR A 105 8.96 7.33 1.16
C TYR A 105 7.96 7.89 0.15
N ASP A 106 8.38 8.95 -0.51
CA ASP A 106 7.68 9.49 -1.64
C ASP A 106 8.62 9.84 -2.79
N THR A 107 8.06 10.01 -3.98
CA THR A 107 8.83 10.20 -5.21
C THR A 107 9.63 11.51 -5.27
N ARG A 108 9.44 12.46 -4.35
CA ARG A 108 10.23 13.69 -4.31
C ARG A 108 11.68 13.41 -3.90
N HIS A 109 11.91 12.38 -3.09
CA HIS A 109 13.25 11.93 -2.70
C HIS A 109 13.97 11.15 -3.82
N LEU A 110 13.26 10.87 -4.90
CA LEU A 110 13.66 9.98 -5.98
C LEU A 110 13.94 10.70 -7.30
N LEU A 111 14.09 12.03 -7.27
CA LEU A 111 14.47 12.82 -8.44
C LEU A 111 15.76 12.24 -9.07
N GLY A 112 15.66 11.69 -10.28
CA GLY A 112 16.75 11.01 -10.99
C GLY A 112 16.79 9.48 -10.87
N SER A 113 15.82 8.85 -10.19
CA SER A 113 15.70 7.39 -10.09
C SER A 113 14.72 6.81 -11.13
N ARG A 114 14.86 5.53 -11.47
CA ARG A 114 13.94 4.83 -12.38
C ARG A 114 12.51 4.66 -11.85
N LEU A 115 12.28 4.92 -10.56
CA LEU A 115 10.95 4.85 -9.96
C LEU A 115 10.05 6.01 -10.40
N THR A 116 10.64 7.13 -10.87
CA THR A 116 9.88 8.20 -11.53
C THR A 116 9.46 7.87 -12.96
N ASP A 117 9.88 6.70 -13.48
CA ASP A 117 9.48 6.21 -14.81
C ASP A 117 8.16 5.41 -14.76
N LEU A 118 7.59 5.19 -13.56
CA LEU A 118 6.30 4.52 -13.39
C LEU A 118 5.18 5.33 -14.03
N VAL A 119 4.56 4.74 -15.05
CA VAL A 119 3.42 5.29 -15.79
C VAL A 119 2.26 5.59 -14.82
N GLN A 120 1.80 6.86 -14.75
CA GLN A 120 0.84 7.43 -13.75
C GLN A 120 1.45 7.97 -12.44
N VAL A 121 2.76 7.91 -12.27
CA VAL A 121 3.44 8.46 -11.10
C VAL A 121 4.40 9.57 -11.56
N GLY A 122 4.06 10.83 -11.28
CA GLY A 122 4.97 11.98 -11.42
C GLY A 122 4.78 12.89 -12.64
N ARG A 123 5.50 14.02 -12.61
CA ARG A 123 5.38 15.18 -13.53
C ARG A 123 5.56 14.85 -15.01
N ASN A 124 6.39 13.86 -15.33
CA ASN A 124 6.72 13.50 -16.71
C ASN A 124 5.49 13.12 -17.54
N ARG A 125 4.38 12.69 -16.92
CA ARG A 125 3.17 12.35 -17.64
C ARG A 125 2.26 13.55 -17.95
N VAL A 126 2.33 14.64 -17.18
CA VAL A 126 1.62 15.89 -17.51
C VAL A 126 2.16 16.48 -18.80
N GLU A 127 3.48 16.49 -18.94
CA GLU A 127 4.15 16.90 -20.17
C GLU A 127 3.81 15.94 -21.32
N GLN A 128 3.88 14.62 -21.10
CA GLN A 128 3.58 13.64 -22.15
C GLN A 128 2.10 13.62 -22.59
N PHE A 129 1.14 13.85 -21.69
CA PHE A 129 -0.27 14.00 -22.07
C PHE A 129 -0.54 15.31 -22.80
N SER A 130 0.14 16.39 -22.41
CA SER A 130 0.09 17.67 -23.13
C SER A 130 0.67 17.55 -24.54
N GLU A 131 1.79 16.83 -24.71
CA GLU A 131 2.39 16.53 -26.01
C GLU A 131 1.49 15.67 -26.90
N LEU A 132 0.70 14.77 -26.29
CA LEU A 132 -0.28 13.93 -27.00
C LEU A 132 -1.63 14.64 -27.23
N GLY A 133 -1.78 15.90 -26.82
CA GLY A 133 -2.99 16.69 -27.00
C GLY A 133 -4.19 16.22 -26.18
N ILE A 134 -3.94 15.47 -25.11
CA ILE A 134 -4.96 14.99 -24.18
C ILE A 134 -4.98 15.94 -22.97
N THR A 135 -5.88 16.92 -23.00
CA THR A 135 -6.11 17.89 -21.90
C THR A 135 -7.15 17.40 -20.90
#